data_AF-M0BJH4-F1
#
_entry.id   AF-M0BJH4-F1
#
_cell.length_a   1.000
_cell.length_b   1.000
_cell.length_c   1.000
_cell.angle_alpha   90.00
_cell.angle_beta   90.00
_cell.angle_gamma   90.00
#
_symmetry.space_group_name_H-M   'P 1'
#
loop_
_entity.id
_entity.type
_entity.pdbx_description
1 polymer ?
#
loop_
_entity_poly.entity_id
_entity_poly.type
_entity_poly.pdbx_seq_one_letter_code
_entity_poly.pdbx_strand_id
1 'polypeptide(L)'
;MSDEYGTVVNVADAGADTTGTESITWVLDAHAGDDTLFVFPPGRYRMNEEFRHTGFDHFGMVGTDATIVPGDYYEFEWFNRRLFRLGVYHDPGHDLLVEGFTIDQTAPDTGIRAIEAQISDGLTVRDVTINGTHDSGTWGPGLFDVTDPDGTGIVEGFRAPAGAEWVSNTPNAGNLWRGPTGIMVSRYHRGTVELADCQLGGFPDNGVYAGNANGTVIVRRGVYRNSHASNLRIGGDGSRIVGATVIVDDNHEYFTNQRGIRLDQGSWLQVLDTAVVLEQPNGNGITVLDGVESARIHNSSVTQHTDRTNQAIVVEEFAGPTYVQQSRVEMHGGGNAIEIKGVGEPGEVGCSDVTITGPASGAVFRNAIRCERDNCEFRGLDIDQPGSDYRRALEINADDCLVYEGTYESTHHPIVVTGTGTWIESAEMNSYDGYEAIRLTDTSADVRLKANTLVGGVLDLGCDGLSMSGNAI
;
A
#
# COMPACT_ATOMS: atom_id res chain seq x y z
N MET A 1 12.92 28.09 15.39
CA MET A 1 12.95 28.10 13.91
C MET A 1 13.93 29.12 13.36
N SER A 2 13.66 30.43 13.27
CA SER A 2 14.65 31.35 12.66
C SER A 2 16.00 31.38 13.38
N ASP A 3 15.99 31.22 14.70
CA ASP A 3 17.18 31.27 15.55
C ASP A 3 18.05 30.00 15.44
N GLU A 4 17.60 28.98 14.71
CA GLU A 4 18.36 27.75 14.45
C GLU A 4 19.31 27.91 13.24
N TYR A 5 19.09 28.91 12.38
CA TYR A 5 19.86 29.13 11.15
C TYR A 5 20.81 30.34 11.26
N GLY A 6 22.02 30.19 10.73
CA GLY A 6 23.01 31.27 10.64
C GLY A 6 22.65 32.36 9.61
N THR A 7 21.93 31.99 8.55
CA THR A 7 21.46 32.91 7.51
C THR A 7 19.95 32.77 7.33
N VAL A 8 19.22 33.89 7.43
CA VAL A 8 17.77 33.92 7.16
C VAL A 8 17.51 34.92 6.05
N VAL A 9 16.87 34.44 4.98
CA VAL A 9 16.56 35.22 3.78
C VAL A 9 15.06 35.28 3.58
N ASN A 10 14.47 36.45 3.82
CA ASN A 10 13.13 36.74 3.33
C ASN A 10 13.20 36.94 1.81
N VAL A 11 12.61 36.02 1.05
CA VAL A 11 12.74 36.01 -0.40
C VAL A 11 12.13 37.26 -1.04
N ALA A 12 11.09 37.85 -0.45
CA ALA A 12 10.47 39.08 -0.95
C ALA A 12 11.38 40.29 -0.74
N ASP A 13 12.02 40.39 0.43
CA ASP A 13 13.00 41.45 0.72
C ASP A 13 14.27 41.31 -0.16
N ALA A 14 14.59 40.07 -0.54
CA ALA A 14 15.66 39.74 -1.49
C ALA A 14 15.29 40.00 -2.97
N GLY A 15 14.04 40.38 -3.25
CA GLY A 15 13.59 40.80 -4.58
C GLY A 15 12.74 39.80 -5.35
N ALA A 16 12.28 38.70 -4.74
CA ALA A 16 11.38 37.75 -5.39
C ALA A 16 10.03 38.40 -5.72
N ASP A 17 9.52 38.14 -6.93
CA ASP A 17 8.15 38.51 -7.29
C ASP A 17 7.15 37.69 -6.47
N THR A 18 6.26 38.39 -5.78
CA THR A 18 5.20 37.82 -4.93
C THR A 18 3.84 37.77 -5.62
N THR A 19 3.76 38.21 -6.88
CA THR A 19 2.53 38.22 -7.68
C THR A 19 2.37 36.98 -8.55
N GLY A 20 3.45 36.24 -8.79
CA GLY A 20 3.48 35.02 -9.60
C GLY A 20 3.64 35.28 -11.09
N THR A 21 4.18 36.43 -11.48
CA THR A 21 4.40 36.84 -12.87
C THR A 21 5.83 36.55 -13.35
N GLU A 22 6.83 36.79 -12.50
CA GLU A 22 8.24 36.57 -12.81
C GLU A 22 8.78 35.39 -11.99
N SER A 23 9.69 34.63 -12.59
CA SER A 23 10.30 33.47 -11.94
C SER A 23 11.18 33.90 -10.77
N ILE A 24 11.11 33.16 -9.67
CA ILE A 24 11.85 33.46 -8.44
C ILE A 24 13.15 32.67 -8.31
N THR A 25 13.43 31.73 -9.22
CA THR A 25 14.57 30.82 -9.14
C THR A 25 15.89 31.56 -8.99
N TRP A 26 16.06 32.71 -9.67
CA TRP A 26 17.28 33.52 -9.56
C TRP A 26 17.55 34.07 -8.15
N VAL A 27 16.51 34.36 -7.37
CA VAL A 27 16.65 34.80 -5.96
C VAL A 27 17.14 33.63 -5.12
N LEU A 28 16.57 32.45 -5.34
CA LEU A 28 16.97 31.25 -4.62
C LEU A 28 18.43 30.89 -4.93
N ASP A 29 18.82 30.89 -6.20
CA ASP A 29 20.21 30.61 -6.62
C ASP A 29 21.22 31.61 -6.06
N ALA A 30 20.85 32.89 -5.97
CA ALA A 30 21.75 33.93 -5.48
C ALA A 30 22.01 33.85 -3.96
N HIS A 31 21.10 33.22 -3.22
CA HIS A 31 21.09 33.27 -1.76
C HIS A 31 21.18 31.90 -1.07
N ALA A 32 21.15 30.80 -1.82
CA ALA A 32 21.27 29.46 -1.26
C ALA A 32 22.70 29.18 -0.77
N GLY A 33 22.79 28.46 0.34
CA GLY A 33 24.05 28.05 0.96
C GLY A 33 23.79 27.20 2.19
N ASP A 34 24.87 26.76 2.83
CA ASP A 34 24.80 26.08 4.12
C ASP A 34 24.19 26.99 5.19
N ASP A 35 23.60 26.38 6.21
CA ASP A 35 23.00 27.03 7.37
C ASP A 35 22.05 28.18 7.01
N THR A 36 21.21 27.96 5.98
CA THR A 36 20.36 28.99 5.36
C THR A 36 18.88 28.62 5.38
N LEU A 37 18.04 29.56 5.82
CA LEU A 37 16.59 29.48 5.79
C LEU A 37 15.99 30.50 4.83
N PHE A 38 15.26 30.03 3.81
CA PHE A 38 14.36 30.86 3.01
C PHE A 38 13.01 31.00 3.69
N VAL A 39 12.58 32.25 3.87
CA VAL A 39 11.24 32.59 4.38
C VAL A 39 10.43 33.19 3.24
N PHE A 40 9.33 32.51 2.91
CA PHE A 40 8.35 32.93 1.90
C PHE A 40 7.15 33.56 2.62
N PRO A 41 7.03 34.91 2.61
CA PRO A 41 5.83 35.56 3.12
C PRO A 41 4.59 35.23 2.27
N PRO A 42 3.38 35.69 2.65
CA PRO A 42 2.19 35.48 1.85
C PRO A 42 2.35 36.00 0.43
N GLY A 43 2.06 35.16 -0.57
CA GLY A 43 2.27 35.52 -1.96
C GLY A 43 2.19 34.34 -2.92
N ARG A 44 2.30 34.66 -4.21
CA ARG A 44 2.40 33.72 -5.31
C ARG A 44 3.78 33.84 -5.95
N TYR A 45 4.50 32.73 -6.04
CA TYR A 45 5.90 32.70 -6.44
C TYR A 45 6.04 31.80 -7.65
N ARG A 46 6.31 32.38 -8.82
CA ARG A 46 6.39 31.63 -10.07
C ARG A 46 7.73 30.89 -10.16
N MET A 47 7.71 29.65 -10.63
CA MET A 47 8.90 28.89 -10.96
C MET A 47 8.71 28.19 -12.29
N ASN A 48 9.53 28.54 -13.28
CA ASN A 48 9.56 27.89 -14.61
C ASN A 48 10.90 27.20 -14.91
N GLU A 49 11.77 27.13 -13.91
CA GLU A 49 13.10 26.53 -13.96
C GLU A 49 13.37 25.79 -12.64
N GLU A 50 14.18 24.72 -12.70
CA GLU A 50 14.57 23.93 -11.53
C GLU A 50 15.47 24.76 -10.61
N PHE A 51 15.07 24.91 -9.34
CA PHE A 51 15.99 25.30 -8.27
C PHE A 51 16.72 24.05 -7.79
N ARG A 52 18.03 24.00 -8.04
CA ARG A 52 18.89 22.86 -7.68
C ARG A 52 19.90 23.26 -6.62
N HIS A 53 19.79 22.68 -5.43
CA HIS A 53 20.72 22.88 -4.33
C HIS A 53 21.13 21.52 -3.74
N THR A 54 22.41 21.16 -3.84
CA THR A 54 22.92 19.83 -3.43
C THR A 54 24.18 19.95 -2.58
N GLY A 55 24.50 18.91 -1.83
CA GLY A 55 25.70 18.86 -0.99
C GLY A 55 25.70 19.87 0.17
N PHE A 56 24.55 20.42 0.54
CA PHE A 56 24.40 21.41 1.59
C PHE A 56 24.42 20.79 3.00
N ASP A 57 24.82 21.59 3.98
CA ASP A 57 24.69 21.30 5.40
C ASP A 57 23.73 22.31 6.05
N HIS A 58 22.59 21.82 6.55
CA HIS A 58 21.52 22.59 7.19
C HIS A 58 20.85 23.64 6.28
N PHE A 59 19.73 23.27 5.65
CA PHE A 59 18.99 24.16 4.74
C PHE A 59 17.49 24.12 5.00
N GLY A 60 16.82 25.25 4.87
CA GLY A 60 15.40 25.39 5.17
C GLY A 60 14.64 26.24 4.17
N MET A 61 13.37 25.89 3.95
CA MET A 61 12.39 26.72 3.25
C MET A 61 11.06 26.68 4.00
N VAL A 62 10.54 27.84 4.39
CA VAL A 62 9.27 27.95 5.12
C VAL A 62 8.33 28.93 4.42
N GLY A 63 7.13 28.47 4.12
CA GLY A 63 6.03 29.25 3.57
C GLY A 63 5.04 29.67 4.65
N THR A 64 4.62 30.94 4.62
CA THR A 64 3.49 31.44 5.40
C THR A 64 2.42 31.91 4.44
N ASP A 65 1.46 31.03 4.10
CA ASP A 65 0.49 31.29 3.02
C ASP A 65 1.17 31.56 1.66
N ALA A 66 2.25 30.80 1.40
CA ALA A 66 3.03 30.90 0.18
C ALA A 66 2.55 29.88 -0.86
N THR A 67 2.22 30.36 -2.05
CA THR A 67 1.84 29.52 -3.18
C THR A 67 2.95 29.53 -4.23
N ILE A 68 3.51 28.36 -4.53
CA ILE A 68 4.39 28.18 -5.70
C ILE A 68 3.53 27.95 -6.93
N VAL A 69 3.80 28.68 -8.01
CA VAL A 69 3.07 28.60 -9.29
C VAL A 69 4.02 28.08 -10.36
N PRO A 70 3.96 26.79 -10.72
CA PRO A 70 4.78 26.24 -11.79
C PRO A 70 4.50 26.94 -13.13
N GLY A 71 5.55 27.07 -13.95
CA GLY A 71 5.38 27.18 -15.40
C GLY A 71 4.78 25.91 -15.98
N ASP A 72 4.26 26.00 -17.20
CA ASP A 72 3.79 24.81 -17.90
C ASP A 72 4.95 23.91 -18.37
N TYR A 73 4.61 22.70 -18.79
CA TYR A 73 5.53 21.68 -19.29
C TYR A 73 6.53 22.18 -20.35
N TYR A 74 6.14 23.14 -21.18
CA TYR A 74 6.92 23.65 -22.30
C TYR A 74 7.91 24.74 -21.88
N GLU A 75 7.70 25.37 -20.73
CA GLU A 75 8.62 26.36 -20.19
C GLU A 75 9.85 25.73 -19.55
N PHE A 76 9.71 24.53 -18.98
CA PHE A 76 10.84 23.80 -18.39
C PHE A 76 11.72 23.13 -19.45
N GLU A 77 13.03 23.19 -19.25
CA GLU A 77 13.96 22.39 -20.04
C GLU A 77 13.69 20.88 -19.86
N TRP A 78 13.83 20.11 -20.95
CA TRP A 78 13.41 18.70 -21.02
C TRP A 78 13.85 17.82 -19.84
N PHE A 79 15.08 18.01 -19.34
CA PHE A 79 15.65 17.20 -18.25
C PHE A 79 15.38 17.78 -16.85
N ASN A 80 14.90 19.02 -16.75
CA ASN A 80 14.84 19.84 -15.54
C ASN A 80 13.39 20.15 -15.16
N ARG A 81 12.49 19.16 -15.24
CA ARG A 81 11.07 19.31 -14.90
C ARG A 81 10.82 19.06 -13.41
N ARG A 82 11.41 19.92 -12.58
CA ARG A 82 11.29 19.91 -11.12
C ARG A 82 11.24 21.35 -10.62
N LEU A 83 10.53 21.62 -9.54
CA LEU A 83 10.58 22.91 -8.87
C LEU A 83 11.80 22.94 -7.94
N PHE A 84 11.79 22.10 -6.90
CA PHE A 84 12.86 22.01 -5.92
C PHE A 84 13.59 20.67 -6.03
N ARG A 85 14.89 20.73 -6.30
CA ARG A 85 15.79 19.57 -6.29
C ARG A 85 16.87 19.76 -5.22
N LEU A 86 16.66 19.08 -4.10
CA LEU A 86 17.36 19.28 -2.83
C LEU A 86 18.18 18.02 -2.49
N GLY A 87 19.48 18.09 -2.73
CA GLY A 87 20.35 16.92 -2.68
C GLY A 87 20.11 15.95 -3.85
N VAL A 88 21.09 15.08 -4.08
CA VAL A 88 21.01 13.94 -5.00
C VAL A 88 21.77 12.74 -4.41
N TYR A 89 21.48 11.51 -4.83
CA TYR A 89 22.06 10.30 -4.21
C TYR A 89 23.60 10.25 -4.12
N HIS A 90 24.32 10.99 -4.96
CA HIS A 90 25.79 11.06 -4.98
C HIS A 90 26.36 12.36 -4.40
N ASP A 91 25.48 13.28 -4.00
CA ASP A 91 25.77 14.57 -3.37
C ASP A 91 24.54 14.99 -2.53
N PRO A 92 24.18 14.19 -1.50
CA PRO A 92 22.97 14.42 -0.73
C PRO A 92 23.10 15.70 0.09
N GLY A 93 21.98 16.35 0.40
CA GLY A 93 21.96 17.38 1.44
C GLY A 93 21.97 16.73 2.84
N HIS A 94 22.23 17.52 3.87
CA HIS A 94 22.09 17.12 5.27
C HIS A 94 21.22 18.14 6.00
N ASP A 95 20.31 17.67 6.85
CA ASP A 95 19.39 18.49 7.66
C ASP A 95 18.56 19.48 6.84
N LEU A 96 17.43 18.99 6.30
CA LEU A 96 16.54 19.75 5.41
C LEU A 96 15.21 20.04 6.10
N LEU A 97 14.74 21.29 6.02
CA LEU A 97 13.37 21.69 6.32
C LEU A 97 12.65 22.22 5.07
N VAL A 98 11.47 21.69 4.76
CA VAL A 98 10.52 22.29 3.80
C VAL A 98 9.13 22.30 4.42
N GLU A 99 8.55 23.48 4.65
CA GLU A 99 7.27 23.60 5.37
C GLU A 99 6.32 24.64 4.78
N GLY A 100 5.03 24.34 4.75
CA GLY A 100 3.97 25.36 4.62
C GLY A 100 3.73 25.91 3.21
N PHE A 101 3.79 25.06 2.18
CA PHE A 101 3.60 25.48 0.78
C PHE A 101 2.32 24.92 0.16
N THR A 102 1.65 25.76 -0.64
CA THR A 102 0.73 25.28 -1.68
C THR A 102 1.46 25.31 -3.04
N ILE A 103 1.36 24.25 -3.82
CA ILE A 103 1.84 24.18 -5.20
C ILE A 103 0.61 24.21 -6.11
N ASP A 104 0.44 25.28 -6.88
CA ASP A 104 -0.74 25.52 -7.71
C ASP A 104 -0.56 24.96 -9.13
N GLN A 105 -1.01 23.73 -9.33
CA GLN A 105 -1.02 23.00 -10.59
C GLN A 105 -2.42 22.99 -11.24
N THR A 106 -3.22 24.04 -11.04
CA THR A 106 -4.59 24.11 -11.57
C THR A 106 -4.67 24.56 -13.03
N ALA A 107 -3.59 25.14 -13.56
CA ALA A 107 -3.49 25.51 -14.96
C ALA A 107 -3.06 24.29 -15.82
N PRO A 108 -3.41 24.26 -17.12
CA PRO A 108 -3.03 23.15 -17.99
C PRO A 108 -1.53 22.90 -18.05
N ASP A 109 -1.15 21.63 -18.08
CA ASP A 109 0.21 21.14 -18.28
C ASP A 109 1.21 21.59 -17.19
N THR A 110 0.73 21.89 -15.98
CA THR A 110 1.56 22.39 -14.86
C THR A 110 1.92 21.33 -13.82
N GLY A 111 1.53 20.07 -14.04
CA GLY A 111 1.94 18.94 -13.22
C GLY A 111 3.46 18.69 -13.23
N ILE A 112 4.25 19.44 -12.47
CA ILE A 112 5.72 19.33 -12.39
C ILE A 112 6.12 18.69 -11.06
N ARG A 113 7.24 17.95 -11.00
CA ARG A 113 7.74 17.42 -9.72
C ARG A 113 7.98 18.57 -8.75
N ALA A 114 7.21 18.62 -7.67
CA ALA A 114 7.29 19.70 -6.70
C ALA A 114 8.57 19.61 -5.87
N ILE A 115 8.81 18.47 -5.23
CA ILE A 115 9.98 18.28 -4.36
C ILE A 115 10.68 16.96 -4.71
N GLU A 116 11.95 17.06 -5.07
CA GLU A 116 12.90 15.96 -5.07
C GLU A 116 13.90 16.21 -3.94
N ALA A 117 13.85 15.42 -2.87
CA ALA A 117 14.76 15.52 -1.75
C ALA A 117 15.50 14.19 -1.54
N GLN A 118 16.83 14.22 -1.62
CA GLN A 118 17.70 13.10 -1.28
C GLN A 118 18.70 13.57 -0.24
N ILE A 119 18.43 13.23 1.02
CA ILE A 119 19.09 13.80 2.20
C ILE A 119 19.81 12.68 2.94
N SER A 120 21.00 12.92 3.49
CA SER A 120 21.74 11.92 4.26
C SER A 120 21.01 11.59 5.55
N ASP A 121 20.72 12.61 6.36
CA ASP A 121 19.98 12.57 7.62
C ASP A 121 19.24 13.90 7.85
N GLY A 122 18.19 13.90 8.67
CA GLY A 122 17.45 15.10 9.04
C GLY A 122 16.49 15.62 7.96
N LEU A 123 15.86 14.74 7.17
CA LEU A 123 14.84 15.17 6.21
C LEU A 123 13.54 15.56 6.93
N THR A 124 13.07 16.79 6.78
CA THR A 124 11.76 17.24 7.26
C THR A 124 10.99 17.94 6.15
N VAL A 125 9.84 17.38 5.77
CA VAL A 125 8.87 18.01 4.86
C VAL A 125 7.52 18.04 5.54
N ARG A 126 6.89 19.22 5.67
CA ARG A 126 5.62 19.41 6.38
C ARG A 126 4.64 20.28 5.61
N ASP A 127 3.36 19.94 5.69
CA ASP A 127 2.25 20.80 5.26
C ASP A 127 2.39 21.31 3.82
N VAL A 128 2.65 20.40 2.88
CA VAL A 128 2.75 20.70 1.44
C VAL A 128 1.50 20.21 0.73
N THR A 129 0.77 21.12 0.08
CA THR A 129 -0.44 20.78 -0.70
C THR A 129 -0.22 21.04 -2.19
N ILE A 130 -0.40 20.01 -3.01
CA ILE A 130 -0.55 20.12 -4.46
C ILE A 130 -2.02 20.39 -4.78
N ASN A 131 -2.30 21.57 -5.32
CA ASN A 131 -3.64 21.97 -5.75
C ASN A 131 -3.75 21.83 -7.27
N GLY A 132 -4.64 20.96 -7.75
CA GLY A 132 -4.75 20.63 -9.18
C GLY A 132 -4.25 19.22 -9.48
N THR A 133 -4.49 18.78 -10.72
CA THR A 133 -4.13 17.44 -11.20
C THR A 133 -2.73 17.47 -11.79
N HIS A 134 -1.92 16.44 -11.56
CA HIS A 134 -0.62 16.31 -12.21
C HIS A 134 -0.82 15.89 -13.67
N ASP A 135 -1.09 16.87 -14.54
CA ASP A 135 -1.60 16.69 -15.90
C ASP A 135 -0.52 16.76 -17.00
N SER A 136 0.72 17.14 -16.66
CA SER A 136 1.80 17.18 -17.64
C SER A 136 2.40 15.80 -17.95
N GLY A 137 2.11 14.79 -17.12
CA GLY A 137 2.63 13.42 -17.24
C GLY A 137 4.12 13.25 -16.95
N THR A 138 4.77 14.24 -16.34
CA THR A 138 6.17 14.16 -15.88
C THR A 138 6.34 13.23 -14.67
N TRP A 139 7.53 13.21 -14.05
CA TRP A 139 7.68 12.53 -12.76
C TRP A 139 6.79 13.15 -11.70
N GLY A 140 6.22 12.32 -10.82
CA GLY A 140 5.23 12.79 -9.86
C GLY A 140 5.79 13.72 -8.77
N PRO A 141 4.88 14.28 -7.96
CA PRO A 141 5.12 15.51 -7.22
C PRO A 141 6.13 15.36 -6.06
N GLY A 142 6.30 14.16 -5.50
CA GLY A 142 7.25 13.92 -4.41
C GLY A 142 8.27 12.81 -4.71
N LEU A 143 9.54 13.06 -4.40
CA LEU A 143 10.56 12.03 -4.20
C LEU A 143 11.31 12.33 -2.90
N PHE A 144 11.37 11.37 -1.99
CA PHE A 144 11.96 11.53 -0.67
C PHE A 144 12.84 10.34 -0.31
N ASP A 145 14.14 10.55 -0.27
CA ASP A 145 15.12 9.54 0.13
C ASP A 145 15.92 10.01 1.35
N VAL A 146 16.28 9.04 2.19
CA VAL A 146 17.23 9.18 3.28
C VAL A 146 18.39 8.24 2.94
N THR A 147 19.55 8.79 2.64
CA THR A 147 20.64 8.05 1.97
C THR A 147 21.68 7.48 2.92
N ASP A 148 21.78 8.00 4.15
CA ASP A 148 22.57 7.37 5.21
C ASP A 148 21.76 6.21 5.82
N PRO A 149 22.31 4.99 5.95
CA PRO A 149 21.65 3.88 6.63
C PRO A 149 21.19 4.17 8.07
N ASP A 150 21.89 5.05 8.79
CA ASP A 150 21.53 5.46 10.15
C ASP A 150 20.68 6.74 10.17
N GLY A 151 20.48 7.37 9.01
CA GLY A 151 19.73 8.60 8.85
C GLY A 151 18.21 8.40 9.00
N THR A 152 17.54 9.49 9.34
CA THR A 152 16.08 9.53 9.51
C THR A 152 15.45 10.71 8.78
N GLY A 153 14.17 10.55 8.44
CA GLY A 153 13.38 11.59 7.79
C GLY A 153 11.89 11.45 8.01
N ILE A 154 11.18 12.57 7.91
CA ILE A 154 9.73 12.64 7.97
C ILE A 154 9.16 13.52 6.84
N VAL A 155 8.10 13.02 6.22
CA VAL A 155 7.25 13.73 5.28
C VAL A 155 5.84 13.68 5.87
N GLU A 156 5.40 14.79 6.45
CA GLU A 156 4.14 14.90 7.17
C GLU A 156 3.17 15.84 6.43
N GLY A 157 1.92 15.42 6.25
CA GLY A 157 0.90 16.28 5.65
C GLY A 157 1.16 16.64 4.19
N PHE A 158 1.83 15.79 3.41
CA PHE A 158 1.97 15.94 1.96
C PHE A 158 0.67 15.52 1.25
N ARG A 159 0.02 16.43 0.52
CA ARG A 159 -1.33 16.22 -0.03
C ARG A 159 -1.37 16.48 -1.54
N ALA A 160 -1.65 15.44 -2.32
CA ALA A 160 -1.92 15.51 -3.76
C ALA A 160 -3.19 14.68 -4.10
N PRO A 161 -4.37 15.12 -3.62
CA PRO A 161 -5.60 14.31 -3.69
C PRO A 161 -6.20 14.19 -5.09
N ALA A 162 -5.86 15.08 -6.02
CA ALA A 162 -6.40 15.05 -7.39
C ALA A 162 -5.74 13.99 -8.27
N GLY A 163 -4.62 13.39 -7.84
CA GLY A 163 -3.93 12.37 -8.61
C GLY A 163 -3.27 12.94 -9.87
N ALA A 164 -3.25 12.15 -10.93
CA ALA A 164 -2.55 12.50 -12.16
C ALA A 164 -3.17 11.89 -13.42
N GLU A 165 -2.92 12.54 -14.55
CA GLU A 165 -3.38 12.08 -15.85
C GLU A 165 -2.54 10.93 -16.41
N TRP A 166 -3.20 10.02 -17.12
CA TRP A 166 -2.51 8.95 -17.87
C TRP A 166 -1.57 9.54 -18.90
N VAL A 167 -0.31 9.09 -18.94
CA VAL A 167 0.78 9.74 -19.69
C VAL A 167 0.46 9.99 -21.17
N SER A 168 -0.31 9.11 -21.82
CA SER A 168 -0.68 9.27 -23.24
C SER A 168 -1.61 10.46 -23.50
N ASN A 169 -2.26 11.00 -22.46
CA ASN A 169 -3.14 12.17 -22.52
C ASN A 169 -2.42 13.47 -22.16
N THR A 170 -1.10 13.43 -22.02
CA THR A 170 -0.28 14.55 -21.52
C THR A 170 0.78 14.97 -22.54
N PRO A 171 1.37 16.17 -22.42
CA PRO A 171 2.52 16.58 -23.21
C PRO A 171 3.76 15.68 -23.08
N ASN A 172 3.86 14.86 -22.01
CA ASN A 172 4.96 13.92 -21.80
C ASN A 172 4.72 12.52 -22.40
N ALA A 173 3.72 12.37 -23.27
CA ALA A 173 3.41 11.12 -23.96
C ALA A 173 4.66 10.45 -24.57
N GLY A 174 4.84 9.15 -24.27
CA GLY A 174 5.95 8.32 -24.77
C GLY A 174 7.21 8.34 -23.93
N ASN A 175 7.31 9.17 -22.87
CA ASN A 175 8.53 9.29 -22.06
C ASN A 175 8.45 8.59 -20.70
N LEU A 176 7.25 8.26 -20.24
CA LEU A 176 6.99 7.36 -19.11
C LEU A 176 6.05 6.25 -19.56
N TRP A 177 6.05 5.13 -18.83
CA TRP A 177 5.24 3.97 -19.20
C TRP A 177 3.74 4.22 -19.04
N ARG A 178 3.32 4.68 -17.86
CA ARG A 178 1.91 4.89 -17.50
C ARG A 178 1.64 6.30 -17.00
N GLY A 179 2.61 6.88 -16.30
CA GLY A 179 2.56 8.24 -15.79
C GLY A 179 3.29 8.37 -14.46
N PRO A 180 3.06 9.46 -13.72
CA PRO A 180 3.69 9.71 -12.43
C PRO A 180 3.25 8.73 -11.33
N THR A 181 4.12 8.60 -10.33
CA THR A 181 3.81 8.09 -8.99
C THR A 181 3.68 9.27 -8.03
N GLY A 182 2.70 9.28 -7.13
CA GLY A 182 2.46 10.37 -6.18
C GLY A 182 3.67 10.70 -5.30
N ILE A 183 4.11 9.75 -4.48
CA ILE A 183 5.34 9.81 -3.68
C ILE A 183 6.25 8.65 -4.05
N MET A 184 7.50 8.96 -4.40
CA MET A 184 8.55 8.00 -4.68
C MET A 184 9.55 7.95 -3.52
N VAL A 185 9.79 6.77 -2.96
CA VAL A 185 11.00 6.44 -2.20
C VAL A 185 11.81 5.49 -3.07
N SER A 186 12.96 5.97 -3.53
CA SER A 186 13.69 5.32 -4.60
C SER A 186 14.62 4.21 -4.08
N ARG A 187 15.25 3.49 -5.01
CA ARG A 187 16.31 2.51 -4.69
C ARG A 187 17.56 3.11 -4.03
N TYR A 188 17.67 4.44 -3.95
CA TYR A 188 18.79 5.12 -3.29
C TYR A 188 18.53 5.36 -1.80
N HIS A 189 17.28 5.20 -1.34
CA HIS A 189 16.96 5.19 0.08
C HIS A 189 17.69 4.04 0.81
N ARG A 190 18.21 4.33 2.00
CA ARG A 190 18.98 3.41 2.87
C ARG A 190 18.60 3.53 4.35
N GLY A 191 18.26 4.74 4.81
CA GLY A 191 17.92 5.01 6.21
C GLY A 191 16.48 4.67 6.54
N THR A 192 15.84 5.52 7.35
CA THR A 192 14.41 5.42 7.66
C THR A 192 13.67 6.68 7.20
N VAL A 193 12.57 6.52 6.45
CA VAL A 193 11.65 7.63 6.14
C VAL A 193 10.24 7.32 6.62
N GLU A 194 9.64 8.25 7.35
CA GLU A 194 8.25 8.21 7.76
C GLU A 194 7.40 9.12 6.86
N LEU A 195 6.37 8.55 6.23
CA LEU A 195 5.33 9.26 5.50
C LEU A 195 4.10 9.35 6.41
N ALA A 196 3.89 10.48 7.07
CA ALA A 196 2.86 10.68 8.08
C ALA A 196 1.70 11.54 7.56
N ASP A 197 0.46 11.09 7.76
CA ASP A 197 -0.75 11.87 7.44
C ASP A 197 -0.83 12.40 5.98
N CYS A 198 -0.17 11.70 5.05
CA CYS A 198 -0.19 12.05 3.63
C CYS A 198 -1.55 11.73 2.99
N GLN A 199 -1.90 12.46 1.94
CA GLN A 199 -3.10 12.19 1.15
C GLN A 199 -2.80 12.15 -0.34
N LEU A 200 -3.05 11.02 -0.99
CA LEU A 200 -2.80 10.84 -2.43
C LEU A 200 -4.04 10.34 -3.16
N GLY A 201 -4.31 10.94 -4.31
CA GLY A 201 -5.36 10.53 -5.26
C GLY A 201 -4.89 9.43 -6.21
N GLY A 202 -5.65 9.24 -7.30
CA GLY A 202 -5.37 8.23 -8.31
C GLY A 202 -4.19 8.60 -9.20
N PHE A 203 -3.05 7.95 -9.01
CA PHE A 203 -1.87 8.09 -9.87
C PHE A 203 -1.77 6.94 -10.88
N PRO A 204 -1.37 7.20 -12.15
CA PRO A 204 -1.23 6.19 -13.20
C PRO A 204 -0.20 5.09 -12.93
N ASP A 205 0.74 5.34 -12.02
CA ASP A 205 1.65 4.32 -11.53
C ASP A 205 1.27 3.92 -10.10
N ASN A 206 1.81 4.56 -9.05
CA ASN A 206 1.47 4.25 -7.66
C ASN A 206 1.11 5.51 -6.89
N GLY A 207 0.32 5.36 -5.82
CA GLY A 207 0.18 6.42 -4.83
C GLY A 207 1.53 6.63 -4.16
N VAL A 208 1.96 5.64 -3.39
CA VAL A 208 3.34 5.53 -2.86
C VAL A 208 4.06 4.39 -3.58
N TYR A 209 5.23 4.68 -4.15
CA TYR A 209 6.17 3.67 -4.61
C TYR A 209 7.41 3.66 -3.74
N ALA A 210 7.58 2.59 -3.00
CA ALA A 210 8.75 2.29 -2.18
C ALA A 210 9.14 0.79 -2.27
N GLY A 211 8.66 0.08 -3.29
CA GLY A 211 8.89 -1.37 -3.43
C GLY A 211 10.36 -1.75 -3.63
N ASN A 212 11.20 -0.81 -4.09
CA ASN A 212 12.64 -0.99 -4.30
C ASN A 212 13.51 -0.24 -3.29
N ALA A 213 12.93 0.26 -2.19
CA ALA A 213 13.69 0.90 -1.12
C ALA A 213 14.62 -0.12 -0.44
N ASN A 214 15.88 0.26 -0.21
CA ASN A 214 16.84 -0.58 0.53
C ASN A 214 16.91 -0.21 2.02
N GLY A 215 16.12 0.76 2.46
CA GLY A 215 15.96 1.19 3.86
C GLY A 215 14.52 0.99 4.34
N THR A 216 14.22 1.45 5.55
CA THR A 216 12.93 1.28 6.19
C THR A 216 11.97 2.41 5.81
N VAL A 217 10.78 2.03 5.35
CA VAL A 217 9.70 2.96 5.00
C VAL A 217 8.53 2.75 5.97
N ILE A 218 8.16 3.82 6.65
CA ILE A 218 7.03 3.83 7.59
C ILE A 218 5.93 4.70 7.00
N VAL A 219 4.81 4.10 6.62
CA VAL A 219 3.60 4.85 6.31
C VAL A 219 2.75 4.93 7.57
N ARG A 220 2.51 6.14 8.08
CA ARG A 220 1.72 6.36 9.29
C ARG A 220 0.48 7.19 8.97
N ARG A 221 -0.70 6.60 9.19
CA ARG A 221 -2.00 7.22 8.90
C ARG A 221 -2.07 7.68 7.43
N GLY A 222 -2.93 8.66 7.14
CA GLY A 222 -3.12 9.17 5.79
C GLY A 222 -4.17 8.42 4.97
N VAL A 223 -4.45 8.95 3.78
CA VAL A 223 -5.46 8.38 2.88
C VAL A 223 -4.97 8.28 1.44
N TYR A 224 -5.06 7.08 0.87
CA TYR A 224 -4.51 6.74 -0.44
C TYR A 224 -5.60 6.15 -1.32
N ARG A 225 -5.80 6.71 -2.52
CA ARG A 225 -6.96 6.37 -3.35
C ARG A 225 -6.63 6.07 -4.81
N ASN A 226 -7.32 5.08 -5.37
CA ASN A 226 -7.48 4.84 -6.81
C ASN A 226 -6.20 4.82 -7.69
N SER A 227 -5.01 4.54 -7.16
CA SER A 227 -3.79 4.47 -7.98
C SER A 227 -3.67 3.15 -8.75
N HIS A 228 -3.17 3.20 -10.00
CA HIS A 228 -3.26 2.08 -10.95
C HIS A 228 -2.55 0.81 -10.50
N ALA A 229 -1.26 0.84 -10.19
CA ALA A 229 -0.51 -0.37 -9.86
C ALA A 229 -0.69 -0.78 -8.38
N SER A 230 -0.66 0.21 -7.49
CA SER A 230 -1.03 0.09 -6.08
C SER A 230 -1.18 1.46 -5.44
N ASN A 231 -2.06 1.59 -4.45
CA ASN A 231 -2.14 2.80 -3.63
C ASN A 231 -0.93 2.92 -2.70
N LEU A 232 -0.57 1.82 -2.05
CA LEU A 232 0.64 1.69 -1.26
C LEU A 232 1.45 0.51 -1.79
N ARG A 233 2.66 0.76 -2.26
CA ARG A 233 3.61 -0.28 -2.67
C ARG A 233 4.90 -0.09 -1.89
N ILE A 234 5.16 -0.97 -0.93
CA ILE A 234 6.33 -0.84 -0.04
C ILE A 234 7.20 -2.10 -0.04
N GLY A 235 8.48 -1.90 0.21
CA GLY A 235 9.47 -2.94 0.49
C GLY A 235 10.50 -2.41 1.49
N GLY A 236 11.61 -3.13 1.64
CA GLY A 236 12.68 -2.80 2.58
C GLY A 236 12.44 -3.40 3.97
N ASP A 237 13.52 -3.82 4.63
CA ASP A 237 13.43 -4.55 5.89
C ASP A 237 12.79 -3.69 7.00
N GLY A 238 11.84 -4.31 7.73
CA GLY A 238 11.14 -3.67 8.85
C GLY A 238 10.17 -2.55 8.47
N SER A 239 9.94 -2.34 7.16
CA SER A 239 8.96 -1.38 6.64
C SER A 239 7.54 -1.73 7.07
N ARG A 240 6.73 -0.70 7.30
CA ARG A 240 5.40 -0.89 7.88
C ARG A 240 4.41 0.18 7.44
N ILE A 241 3.15 -0.22 7.35
CA ILE A 241 1.99 0.64 7.18
C ILE A 241 1.20 0.57 8.49
N VAL A 242 0.89 1.72 9.11
CA VAL A 242 0.24 1.80 10.41
C VAL A 242 -0.88 2.83 10.37
N GLY A 243 -2.14 2.41 10.57
CA GLY A 243 -3.27 3.34 10.68
C GLY A 243 -3.75 3.96 9.35
N ALA A 244 -3.31 3.46 8.21
CA ALA A 244 -3.66 4.05 6.91
C ALA A 244 -5.10 3.70 6.49
N THR A 245 -5.70 4.56 5.66
CA THR A 245 -6.94 4.25 4.95
C THR A 245 -6.67 4.20 3.45
N VAL A 246 -6.96 3.06 2.82
CA VAL A 246 -6.82 2.86 1.38
C VAL A 246 -8.20 2.67 0.76
N ILE A 247 -8.52 3.39 -0.31
CA ILE A 247 -9.84 3.34 -0.95
C ILE A 247 -9.68 3.08 -2.45
N VAL A 248 -10.43 2.11 -2.96
CA VAL A 248 -10.62 1.86 -4.39
C VAL A 248 -12.11 1.99 -4.67
N ASP A 249 -12.53 3.20 -5.03
CA ASP A 249 -13.92 3.58 -5.28
C ASP A 249 -14.15 4.16 -6.68
N ASP A 250 -13.12 4.15 -7.52
CA ASP A 250 -13.18 4.52 -8.93
C ASP A 250 -12.31 3.60 -9.80
N ASN A 251 -12.76 3.34 -11.02
CA ASN A 251 -12.09 2.53 -12.04
C ASN A 251 -11.85 3.38 -13.28
N HIS A 252 -10.78 4.16 -13.27
CA HIS A 252 -10.34 4.89 -14.46
C HIS A 252 -10.11 3.91 -15.63
N GLU A 253 -10.47 4.27 -16.86
CA GLU A 253 -10.50 3.33 -18.01
C GLU A 253 -9.14 2.66 -18.32
N TYR A 254 -8.04 3.38 -18.13
CA TYR A 254 -6.67 2.85 -18.26
C TYR A 254 -6.19 2.06 -17.05
N PHE A 255 -6.89 2.19 -15.91
CA PHE A 255 -6.49 1.56 -14.67
C PHE A 255 -7.17 0.20 -14.60
N THR A 256 -6.35 -0.84 -14.67
CA THR A 256 -6.78 -2.23 -14.82
C THR A 256 -6.38 -3.12 -13.65
N ASN A 257 -5.72 -2.58 -12.62
CA ASN A 257 -5.15 -3.37 -11.52
C ASN A 257 -4.86 -2.59 -10.23
N GLN A 258 -5.82 -1.79 -9.78
CA GLN A 258 -5.71 -0.92 -8.61
C GLN A 258 -5.71 -1.75 -7.32
N ARG A 259 -4.52 -2.21 -6.93
CA ARG A 259 -4.34 -2.86 -5.63
C ARG A 259 -4.44 -1.84 -4.50
N GLY A 260 -5.00 -2.26 -3.37
CA GLY A 260 -4.94 -1.46 -2.16
C GLY A 260 -3.49 -1.35 -1.66
N ILE A 261 -2.95 -2.47 -1.20
CA ILE A 261 -1.60 -2.57 -0.63
C ILE A 261 -0.85 -3.69 -1.34
N ARG A 262 0.41 -3.42 -1.65
CA ARG A 262 1.34 -4.37 -2.25
C ARG A 262 2.66 -4.36 -1.47
N LEU A 263 2.98 -5.49 -0.86
CA LEU A 263 4.26 -5.74 -0.21
C LEU A 263 5.16 -6.43 -1.23
N ASP A 264 6.29 -5.80 -1.58
CA ASP A 264 7.12 -6.20 -2.72
C ASP A 264 8.28 -7.12 -2.34
N GLN A 265 9.18 -6.63 -1.49
CA GLN A 265 10.39 -7.35 -1.08
C GLN A 265 10.94 -6.85 0.25
N GLY A 266 11.67 -7.71 0.95
CA GLY A 266 12.25 -7.46 2.27
C GLY A 266 11.64 -8.34 3.35
N SER A 267 12.17 -8.19 4.56
CA SER A 267 11.81 -8.98 5.73
C SER A 267 10.98 -8.17 6.74
N TRP A 268 10.11 -8.87 7.46
CA TRP A 268 9.29 -8.31 8.53
C TRP A 268 8.43 -7.10 8.09
N LEU A 269 7.84 -7.21 6.90
CA LEU A 269 6.92 -6.21 6.37
C LEU A 269 5.59 -6.25 7.13
N GLN A 270 5.07 -5.10 7.52
CA GLN A 270 3.90 -5.03 8.39
C GLN A 270 2.78 -4.15 7.85
N VAL A 271 1.54 -4.63 7.97
CA VAL A 271 0.30 -3.86 7.80
C VAL A 271 -0.45 -3.91 9.12
N LEU A 272 -0.52 -2.78 9.82
CA LEU A 272 -1.04 -2.66 11.19
C LEU A 272 -2.17 -1.63 11.23
N ASP A 273 -3.25 -1.93 11.94
CA ASP A 273 -4.33 -0.97 12.24
C ASP A 273 -4.91 -0.30 10.97
N THR A 274 -4.90 -1.00 9.83
CA THR A 274 -5.11 -0.39 8.50
C THR A 274 -6.42 -0.84 7.87
N ALA A 275 -7.11 0.08 7.20
CA ALA A 275 -8.36 -0.19 6.50
C ALA A 275 -8.17 -0.10 4.98
N VAL A 276 -8.62 -1.13 4.26
CA VAL A 276 -8.72 -1.16 2.80
C VAL A 276 -10.20 -1.29 2.41
N VAL A 277 -10.71 -0.33 1.65
CA VAL A 277 -12.11 -0.26 1.21
C VAL A 277 -12.18 -0.38 -0.30
N LEU A 278 -12.92 -1.37 -0.78
CA LEU A 278 -13.03 -1.77 -2.18
C LEU A 278 -14.49 -1.62 -2.65
N GLU A 279 -14.89 -0.41 -3.02
CA GLU A 279 -16.23 -0.11 -3.55
C GLU A 279 -16.33 -0.37 -5.05
N GLN A 280 -15.24 -0.11 -5.79
CA GLN A 280 -15.12 -0.41 -7.22
C GLN A 280 -13.81 -1.13 -7.55
N PRO A 281 -13.47 -2.27 -6.93
CA PRO A 281 -12.22 -2.99 -7.19
C PRO A 281 -12.08 -3.47 -8.65
N ASN A 282 -10.86 -3.35 -9.15
CA ASN A 282 -10.33 -4.08 -10.31
C ASN A 282 -8.96 -4.73 -10.01
N GLY A 283 -8.58 -4.77 -8.73
CA GLY A 283 -7.36 -5.36 -8.20
C GLY A 283 -7.61 -5.89 -6.77
N ASN A 284 -6.58 -6.48 -6.17
CA ASN A 284 -6.67 -7.10 -4.85
C ASN A 284 -6.56 -6.09 -3.71
N GLY A 285 -7.12 -6.41 -2.54
CA GLY A 285 -7.02 -5.56 -1.34
C GLY A 285 -5.58 -5.44 -0.83
N ILE A 286 -5.02 -6.53 -0.32
CA ILE A 286 -3.63 -6.63 0.14
C ILE A 286 -2.95 -7.78 -0.60
N THR A 287 -1.74 -7.58 -1.10
CA THR A 287 -0.96 -8.63 -1.77
C THR A 287 0.45 -8.69 -1.20
N VAL A 288 0.84 -9.86 -0.72
CA VAL A 288 2.22 -10.20 -0.31
C VAL A 288 2.88 -10.93 -1.48
N LEU A 289 3.92 -10.34 -2.06
CA LEU A 289 4.59 -10.90 -3.25
C LEU A 289 5.71 -11.88 -2.91
N ASP A 290 6.12 -12.62 -3.93
CA ASP A 290 7.23 -13.59 -3.93
C ASP A 290 8.57 -13.06 -3.40
N GLY A 291 8.81 -11.75 -3.49
CA GLY A 291 10.05 -11.14 -2.97
C GLY A 291 10.07 -10.92 -1.46
N VAL A 292 8.95 -11.16 -0.76
CA VAL A 292 8.81 -10.90 0.67
C VAL A 292 9.31 -12.09 1.48
N GLU A 293 10.30 -11.85 2.34
CA GLU A 293 10.89 -12.90 3.19
C GLU A 293 10.03 -13.21 4.41
N SER A 294 9.31 -12.22 4.95
CA SER A 294 8.29 -12.43 5.98
C SER A 294 7.36 -11.23 6.09
N ALA A 295 6.09 -11.49 6.43
CA ALA A 295 5.08 -10.45 6.57
C ALA A 295 4.12 -10.68 7.75
N ARG A 296 3.53 -9.59 8.22
CA ARG A 296 2.45 -9.60 9.20
C ARG A 296 1.36 -8.60 8.82
N ILE A 297 0.13 -9.08 8.80
CA ILE A 297 -1.09 -8.27 8.68
C ILE A 297 -1.82 -8.40 10.02
N HIS A 298 -1.98 -7.30 10.74
CA HIS A 298 -2.49 -7.32 12.11
C HIS A 298 -3.49 -6.21 12.37
N ASN A 299 -4.58 -6.53 13.09
CA ASN A 299 -5.62 -5.56 13.44
C ASN A 299 -6.10 -4.72 12.25
N SER A 300 -6.22 -5.35 11.09
CA SER A 300 -6.50 -4.66 9.82
C SER A 300 -7.79 -5.18 9.20
N SER A 301 -8.40 -4.37 8.34
CA SER A 301 -9.67 -4.72 7.69
C SER A 301 -9.62 -4.55 6.18
N VAL A 302 -10.20 -5.50 5.45
CA VAL A 302 -10.52 -5.34 4.02
C VAL A 302 -12.03 -5.44 3.85
N THR A 303 -12.66 -4.42 3.28
CA THR A 303 -14.11 -4.37 3.07
C THR A 303 -14.42 -4.20 1.60
N GLN A 304 -15.31 -5.05 1.07
CA GLN A 304 -15.73 -5.03 -0.32
C GLN A 304 -17.26 -5.07 -0.41
N HIS A 305 -17.86 -3.96 -0.82
CA HIS A 305 -19.31 -3.80 -1.00
C HIS A 305 -19.73 -3.82 -2.48
N THR A 306 -19.20 -4.77 -3.23
CA THR A 306 -19.54 -4.99 -4.63
C THR A 306 -19.60 -6.48 -4.93
N ASP A 307 -20.37 -6.86 -5.94
CA ASP A 307 -20.45 -8.22 -6.47
C ASP A 307 -19.26 -8.58 -7.38
N ARG A 308 -18.40 -7.61 -7.72
CA ARG A 308 -17.19 -7.85 -8.52
C ARG A 308 -16.30 -8.89 -7.86
N THR A 309 -15.75 -9.77 -8.68
CA THR A 309 -14.81 -10.78 -8.20
C THR A 309 -13.41 -10.17 -8.07
N ASN A 310 -12.90 -10.16 -6.84
CA ASN A 310 -11.53 -9.77 -6.50
C ASN A 310 -11.15 -10.46 -5.20
N GLN A 311 -9.85 -10.51 -4.92
CA GLN A 311 -9.35 -11.09 -3.67
C GLN A 311 -9.15 -9.99 -2.62
N ALA A 312 -9.43 -10.31 -1.37
CA ALA A 312 -9.18 -9.37 -0.27
C ALA A 312 -7.70 -9.43 0.17
N ILE A 313 -7.19 -10.58 0.57
CA ILE A 313 -5.78 -10.80 0.93
C ILE A 313 -5.20 -11.93 0.07
N VAL A 314 -4.04 -11.69 -0.55
CA VAL A 314 -3.32 -12.69 -1.33
C VAL A 314 -1.90 -12.86 -0.82
N VAL A 315 -1.51 -14.10 -0.58
CA VAL A 315 -0.12 -14.51 -0.32
C VAL A 315 0.36 -15.27 -1.57
N GLU A 316 1.26 -14.65 -2.34
CA GLU A 316 1.80 -15.24 -3.57
C GLU A 316 2.70 -16.44 -3.28
N GLU A 317 2.81 -17.32 -4.28
CA GLU A 317 3.40 -18.67 -4.22
C GLU A 317 4.73 -18.76 -3.46
N PHE A 318 5.66 -17.83 -3.70
CA PHE A 318 6.99 -17.87 -3.09
C PHE A 318 7.19 -16.85 -1.97
N ALA A 319 6.11 -16.20 -1.51
CA ALA A 319 6.18 -15.33 -0.33
C ALA A 319 6.54 -16.17 0.91
N GLY A 320 7.49 -15.67 1.70
CA GLY A 320 7.90 -16.28 2.97
C GLY A 320 6.83 -16.23 4.05
N PRO A 321 7.18 -16.63 5.30
CA PRO A 321 6.19 -16.77 6.37
C PRO A 321 5.33 -15.53 6.56
N THR A 322 4.02 -15.72 6.52
CA THR A 322 3.04 -14.64 6.55
C THR A 322 1.99 -14.89 7.62
N TYR A 323 1.78 -13.90 8.50
CA TYR A 323 0.81 -14.00 9.59
C TYR A 323 -0.33 -12.99 9.43
N VAL A 324 -1.56 -13.48 9.30
CA VAL A 324 -2.78 -12.66 9.28
C VAL A 324 -3.48 -12.83 10.63
N GLN A 325 -3.54 -11.76 11.41
CA GLN A 325 -3.92 -11.84 12.82
C GLN A 325 -4.92 -10.76 13.21
N GLN A 326 -5.92 -11.10 14.03
CA GLN A 326 -6.88 -10.14 14.61
C GLN A 326 -7.51 -9.23 13.54
N SER A 327 -7.78 -9.78 12.36
CA SER A 327 -8.14 -9.01 11.17
C SER A 327 -9.55 -9.34 10.69
N ARG A 328 -10.18 -8.42 9.97
CA ARG A 328 -11.56 -8.59 9.45
C ARG A 328 -11.59 -8.52 7.94
N VAL A 329 -12.31 -9.42 7.30
CA VAL A 329 -12.68 -9.31 5.89
C VAL A 329 -14.21 -9.30 5.77
N GLU A 330 -14.75 -8.29 5.09
CA GLU A 330 -16.15 -8.28 4.66
C GLU A 330 -16.19 -8.32 3.14
N MET A 331 -16.85 -9.33 2.58
CA MET A 331 -16.80 -9.59 1.14
C MET A 331 -18.17 -9.94 0.57
N HIS A 332 -18.58 -9.17 -0.44
CA HIS A 332 -19.85 -9.34 -1.14
C HIS A 332 -19.68 -9.95 -2.55
N GLY A 333 -18.47 -9.90 -3.11
CA GLY A 333 -18.17 -10.48 -4.42
C GLY A 333 -17.52 -11.84 -4.32
N GLY A 334 -17.64 -12.63 -5.39
CA GLY A 334 -17.34 -14.07 -5.38
C GLY A 334 -15.86 -14.47 -5.38
N GLY A 335 -14.98 -13.68 -4.76
CA GLY A 335 -13.55 -13.99 -4.59
C GLY A 335 -13.25 -14.76 -3.30
N ASN A 336 -11.97 -14.81 -2.95
CA ASN A 336 -11.41 -15.31 -1.69
C ASN A 336 -11.12 -14.13 -0.76
N ALA A 337 -11.52 -14.28 0.50
CA ALA A 337 -11.12 -13.38 1.57
C ALA A 337 -9.62 -13.52 1.84
N ILE A 338 -9.11 -14.75 1.82
CA ILE A 338 -7.68 -15.05 1.90
C ILE A 338 -7.34 -16.11 0.86
N GLU A 339 -6.45 -15.79 -0.07
CA GLU A 339 -5.87 -16.73 -1.04
C GLU A 339 -4.40 -16.97 -0.69
N ILE A 340 -4.06 -18.23 -0.39
CA ILE A 340 -2.70 -18.68 -0.10
C ILE A 340 -2.29 -19.62 -1.23
N LYS A 341 -1.35 -19.16 -2.06
CA LYS A 341 -0.88 -19.89 -3.24
C LYS A 341 0.33 -20.76 -2.94
N GLY A 342 0.63 -21.71 -3.81
CA GLY A 342 1.87 -22.49 -3.77
C GLY A 342 1.64 -23.96 -3.46
N VAL A 343 1.06 -24.66 -4.43
CA VAL A 343 0.71 -26.09 -4.37
C VAL A 343 1.93 -26.94 -4.06
N GLY A 344 1.95 -27.57 -2.88
CA GLY A 344 3.04 -28.46 -2.44
C GLY A 344 4.37 -27.75 -2.15
N GLU A 345 4.35 -26.42 -2.02
CA GLU A 345 5.51 -25.64 -1.62
C GLU A 345 5.55 -25.51 -0.08
N PRO A 346 6.73 -25.66 0.55
CA PRO A 346 6.87 -25.44 1.99
C PRO A 346 6.86 -23.94 2.31
N GLY A 347 6.03 -23.51 3.27
CA GLY A 347 6.07 -22.14 3.79
C GLY A 347 4.89 -21.85 4.71
N GLU A 348 5.17 -21.43 5.95
CA GLU A 348 4.13 -21.24 6.95
C GLU A 348 3.26 -20.01 6.65
N VAL A 349 1.94 -20.19 6.57
CA VAL A 349 0.97 -19.08 6.68
C VAL A 349 0.08 -19.33 7.88
N GLY A 350 0.09 -18.37 8.81
CA GLY A 350 -0.70 -18.43 10.04
C GLY A 350 -1.84 -17.41 10.01
N CYS A 351 -3.07 -17.89 10.05
CA CYS A 351 -4.28 -17.09 10.23
C CYS A 351 -4.79 -17.28 11.65
N SER A 352 -4.88 -16.21 12.45
CA SER A 352 -5.38 -16.29 13.84
C SER A 352 -6.34 -15.16 14.19
N ASP A 353 -7.44 -15.47 14.87
CA ASP A 353 -8.46 -14.49 15.29
C ASP A 353 -8.96 -13.65 14.09
N VAL A 354 -9.25 -14.29 12.96
CA VAL A 354 -9.74 -13.61 11.75
C VAL A 354 -11.23 -13.81 11.60
N THR A 355 -11.96 -12.70 11.40
CA THR A 355 -13.40 -12.71 11.10
C THR A 355 -13.63 -12.48 9.61
N ILE A 356 -14.41 -13.34 8.96
CA ILE A 356 -14.78 -13.24 7.55
C ILE A 356 -16.31 -13.25 7.42
N THR A 357 -16.88 -12.15 6.94
CA THR A 357 -18.35 -11.98 6.83
C THR A 357 -18.77 -11.58 5.42
N GLY A 358 -20.05 -11.77 5.09
CA GLY A 358 -20.68 -11.20 3.90
C GLY A 358 -21.19 -12.23 2.89
N PRO A 359 -22.10 -11.83 1.99
CA PRO A 359 -22.86 -12.75 1.15
C PRO A 359 -22.14 -13.12 -0.17
N ALA A 360 -20.80 -13.21 -0.18
CA ALA A 360 -20.03 -13.54 -1.37
C ALA A 360 -20.48 -14.86 -2.03
N SER A 361 -20.90 -14.79 -3.29
CA SER A 361 -21.32 -15.97 -4.07
C SER A 361 -20.15 -16.94 -4.31
N GLY A 362 -20.42 -18.24 -4.25
CA GLY A 362 -19.49 -19.31 -4.61
C GLY A 362 -19.37 -19.58 -6.12
N ALA A 363 -20.04 -18.79 -6.98
CA ALA A 363 -20.13 -19.08 -8.42
C ALA A 363 -18.78 -19.03 -9.16
N VAL A 364 -17.86 -18.15 -8.73
CA VAL A 364 -16.52 -18.01 -9.32
C VAL A 364 -15.48 -18.71 -8.44
N PHE A 365 -15.30 -18.22 -7.21
CA PHE A 365 -14.51 -18.90 -6.19
C PHE A 365 -15.44 -19.42 -5.11
N ARG A 366 -15.39 -20.74 -4.89
CA ARG A 366 -16.32 -21.44 -4.00
C ARG A 366 -16.04 -21.20 -2.53
N ASN A 367 -14.92 -20.61 -2.15
CA ASN A 367 -14.39 -20.71 -0.80
C ASN A 367 -13.92 -19.34 -0.28
N ALA A 368 -14.16 -19.05 0.99
CA ALA A 368 -13.68 -17.81 1.59
C ALA A 368 -12.17 -17.82 1.78
N ILE A 369 -11.61 -18.93 2.26
CA ILE A 369 -10.16 -19.15 2.32
C ILE A 369 -9.76 -20.25 1.36
N ARG A 370 -8.77 -19.99 0.50
CA ARG A 370 -8.10 -20.99 -0.35
C ARG A 370 -6.70 -21.23 0.18
N CYS A 371 -6.41 -22.45 0.60
CA CYS A 371 -5.08 -22.85 1.02
C CYS A 371 -4.49 -23.85 0.04
N GLU A 372 -3.41 -23.49 -0.63
CA GLU A 372 -2.65 -24.39 -1.51
C GLU A 372 -1.27 -24.75 -0.93
N ARG A 373 -0.88 -24.13 0.19
CA ARG A 373 0.46 -24.25 0.75
C ARG A 373 0.49 -25.13 2.00
N ASP A 374 1.52 -25.96 2.12
CA ASP A 374 1.65 -26.92 3.22
C ASP A 374 2.00 -26.22 4.53
N ASN A 375 1.73 -26.88 5.66
CA ASN A 375 2.07 -26.40 7.01
C ASN A 375 1.41 -25.05 7.37
N CYS A 376 0.21 -24.78 6.84
CA CYS A 376 -0.57 -23.59 7.22
C CYS A 376 -1.40 -23.83 8.49
N GLU A 377 -1.60 -22.78 9.27
CA GLU A 377 -2.39 -22.83 10.50
C GLU A 377 -3.56 -21.84 10.46
N PHE A 378 -4.75 -22.31 10.85
CA PHE A 378 -5.99 -21.55 10.94
C PHE A 378 -6.53 -21.67 12.36
N ARG A 379 -6.42 -20.60 13.15
CA ARG A 379 -6.71 -20.63 14.59
C ARG A 379 -7.78 -19.63 15.00
N GLY A 380 -8.86 -20.08 15.62
CA GLY A 380 -9.90 -19.18 16.13
C GLY A 380 -10.52 -18.31 15.04
N LEU A 381 -10.82 -18.88 13.87
CA LEU A 381 -11.45 -18.14 12.78
C LEU A 381 -12.96 -18.05 13.00
N ASP A 382 -13.58 -16.93 12.63
CA ASP A 382 -15.03 -16.77 12.65
C ASP A 382 -15.50 -16.43 11.23
N ILE A 383 -16.05 -17.42 10.53
CA ILE A 383 -16.42 -17.31 9.12
C ILE A 383 -17.93 -17.48 8.99
N ASP A 384 -18.61 -16.41 8.56
CA ASP A 384 -20.02 -16.40 8.18
C ASP A 384 -20.17 -15.97 6.71
N GLN A 385 -20.44 -16.92 5.83
CA GLN A 385 -20.50 -16.73 4.38
C GLN A 385 -21.80 -17.30 3.80
N PRO A 386 -22.95 -16.61 4.00
CA PRO A 386 -24.27 -17.06 3.57
C PRO A 386 -24.52 -16.85 2.06
N GLY A 387 -23.49 -16.55 1.28
CA GLY A 387 -23.60 -16.31 -0.16
C GLY A 387 -24.02 -17.55 -0.94
N SER A 388 -24.66 -17.35 -2.10
CA SER A 388 -25.21 -18.41 -2.94
C SER A 388 -24.14 -19.29 -3.61
N ASP A 389 -24.58 -20.24 -4.45
CA ASP A 389 -23.74 -20.96 -5.42
C ASP A 389 -22.60 -21.78 -4.81
N TYR A 390 -22.92 -22.61 -3.83
CA TYR A 390 -22.00 -23.57 -3.23
C TYR A 390 -20.83 -22.91 -2.47
N ARG A 391 -21.09 -21.81 -1.76
CA ARG A 391 -20.08 -21.09 -0.97
C ARG A 391 -19.63 -21.94 0.23
N ARG A 392 -18.32 -21.99 0.45
CA ARG A 392 -17.58 -22.74 1.48
C ARG A 392 -16.81 -21.76 2.36
N ALA A 393 -16.51 -22.16 3.58
CA ALA A 393 -15.66 -21.35 4.46
C ALA A 393 -14.17 -21.53 4.13
N LEU A 394 -13.67 -22.76 4.21
CA LEU A 394 -12.25 -23.08 4.06
C LEU A 394 -12.04 -24.28 3.12
N GLU A 395 -11.14 -24.11 2.15
CA GLU A 395 -10.70 -25.20 1.27
C GLU A 395 -9.19 -25.41 1.40
N ILE A 396 -8.80 -26.62 1.79
CA ILE A 396 -7.41 -27.04 2.06
C ILE A 396 -6.96 -28.00 0.96
N ASN A 397 -6.17 -27.48 0.03
CA ASN A 397 -5.53 -28.20 -1.06
C ASN A 397 -4.03 -28.41 -0.79
N ALA A 398 -3.68 -28.66 0.47
CA ALA A 398 -2.32 -28.69 0.98
C ALA A 398 -2.17 -29.72 2.11
N ASP A 399 -0.92 -30.07 2.41
CA ASP A 399 -0.57 -31.06 3.41
C ASP A 399 -0.24 -30.42 4.78
N ASP A 400 -0.35 -31.22 5.83
CA ASP A 400 0.08 -30.90 7.20
C ASP A 400 -0.50 -29.59 7.76
N CYS A 401 -1.72 -29.24 7.36
CA CYS A 401 -2.41 -28.05 7.84
C CYS A 401 -3.11 -28.28 9.19
N LEU A 402 -3.21 -27.22 10.00
CA LEU A 402 -3.94 -27.22 11.25
C LEU A 402 -5.13 -26.26 11.19
N VAL A 403 -6.30 -26.76 11.59
CA VAL A 403 -7.49 -25.97 11.91
C VAL A 403 -7.79 -26.17 13.40
N TYR A 404 -7.73 -25.10 14.19
CA TYR A 404 -7.87 -25.18 15.64
C TYR A 404 -8.74 -24.06 16.18
N GLU A 405 -9.88 -24.42 16.78
CA GLU A 405 -10.90 -23.48 17.27
C GLU A 405 -11.51 -22.60 16.16
N GLY A 406 -12.72 -22.12 16.42
CA GLY A 406 -13.44 -21.22 15.51
C GLY A 406 -14.77 -21.76 15.01
N THR A 407 -15.45 -20.92 14.26
CA THR A 407 -16.80 -21.13 13.72
C THR A 407 -16.74 -20.99 12.20
N TYR A 408 -17.29 -21.97 11.49
CA TYR A 408 -17.23 -22.07 10.03
C TYR A 408 -18.65 -22.29 9.48
N GLU A 409 -19.30 -21.22 9.05
CA GLU A 409 -20.66 -21.24 8.51
C GLU A 409 -20.69 -20.78 7.05
N SER A 410 -21.32 -21.58 6.20
CA SER A 410 -21.44 -21.29 4.77
C SER A 410 -22.61 -22.04 4.13
N THR A 411 -22.99 -21.72 2.89
CA THR A 411 -24.11 -22.40 2.22
C THR A 411 -23.80 -23.82 1.75
N HIS A 412 -22.54 -24.21 1.64
CA HIS A 412 -22.12 -25.56 1.26
C HIS A 412 -21.35 -26.24 2.40
N HIS A 413 -20.57 -27.29 2.10
CA HIS A 413 -19.61 -27.87 3.04
C HIS A 413 -18.67 -26.76 3.57
N PRO A 414 -18.74 -26.41 4.87
CA PRO A 414 -17.88 -25.40 5.48
C PRO A 414 -16.39 -25.66 5.24
N ILE A 415 -15.93 -26.88 5.48
CA ILE A 415 -14.53 -27.26 5.25
C ILE A 415 -14.44 -28.36 4.19
N VAL A 416 -13.55 -28.17 3.22
CA VAL A 416 -13.18 -29.18 2.24
C VAL A 416 -11.68 -29.47 2.33
N VAL A 417 -11.31 -30.74 2.42
CA VAL A 417 -9.91 -31.19 2.56
C VAL A 417 -9.55 -32.12 1.40
N THR A 418 -8.48 -31.77 0.71
CA THR A 418 -7.92 -32.53 -0.41
C THR A 418 -6.55 -33.13 -0.10
N GLY A 419 -5.77 -32.51 0.80
CA GLY A 419 -4.41 -32.92 1.16
C GLY A 419 -4.33 -33.95 2.29
N THR A 420 -3.09 -34.20 2.72
CA THR A 420 -2.71 -35.22 3.70
C THR A 420 -2.42 -34.60 5.07
N GLY A 421 -2.65 -35.34 6.16
CA GLY A 421 -2.17 -34.96 7.49
C GLY A 421 -2.89 -33.77 8.14
N THR A 422 -3.97 -33.27 7.53
CA THR A 422 -4.73 -32.15 8.09
C THR A 422 -5.33 -32.51 9.45
N TRP A 423 -5.08 -31.68 10.47
CA TRP A 423 -5.67 -31.81 11.80
C TRP A 423 -6.72 -30.72 12.02
N ILE A 424 -7.97 -31.11 12.27
CA ILE A 424 -9.08 -30.22 12.62
C ILE A 424 -9.52 -30.51 14.06
N GLU A 425 -9.41 -29.52 14.94
CA GLU A 425 -9.77 -29.66 16.35
C GLU A 425 -10.52 -28.48 16.96
N SER A 426 -11.50 -28.79 17.82
CA SER A 426 -12.28 -27.83 18.61
C SER A 426 -13.02 -26.77 17.79
N ALA A 427 -13.37 -27.08 16.54
CA ALA A 427 -14.08 -26.16 15.65
C ALA A 427 -15.57 -26.52 15.52
N GLU A 428 -16.41 -25.50 15.30
CA GLU A 428 -17.84 -25.62 14.99
C GLU A 428 -18.07 -25.35 13.50
N MET A 429 -18.75 -26.28 12.83
CA MET A 429 -18.99 -26.22 11.38
C MET A 429 -20.46 -26.46 11.08
N ASN A 430 -21.07 -25.55 10.32
CA ASN A 430 -22.48 -25.61 9.96
C ASN A 430 -22.73 -25.17 8.52
N SER A 431 -23.50 -25.98 7.78
CA SER A 431 -23.96 -25.63 6.44
C SER A 431 -25.37 -25.07 6.48
N TYR A 432 -25.57 -23.87 5.94
CA TYR A 432 -26.91 -23.26 5.85
C TYR A 432 -27.87 -24.03 4.94
N ASP A 433 -27.35 -24.75 3.93
CA ASP A 433 -28.19 -25.57 3.03
C ASP A 433 -28.20 -27.06 3.43
N GLY A 434 -27.70 -27.40 4.62
CA GLY A 434 -27.78 -28.74 5.20
C GLY A 434 -26.80 -29.76 4.62
N TYR A 435 -25.73 -29.30 3.98
CA TYR A 435 -24.60 -30.17 3.60
C TYR A 435 -23.80 -30.60 4.83
N GLU A 436 -23.05 -31.69 4.70
CA GLU A 436 -22.13 -32.17 5.73
C GLU A 436 -21.06 -31.11 6.06
N ALA A 437 -20.77 -30.94 7.36
CA ALA A 437 -19.80 -29.98 7.90
C ALA A 437 -18.40 -30.09 7.28
N ILE A 438 -17.98 -31.30 6.94
CA ILE A 438 -16.69 -31.56 6.31
C ILE A 438 -16.90 -32.44 5.09
N ARG A 439 -16.22 -32.10 3.99
CA ARG A 439 -16.04 -33.01 2.85
C ARG A 439 -14.57 -33.38 2.70
N LEU A 440 -14.29 -34.68 2.76
CA LEU A 440 -12.98 -35.25 2.46
C LEU A 440 -13.01 -35.80 1.03
N THR A 441 -12.01 -35.46 0.21
CA THR A 441 -11.90 -36.00 -1.16
C THR A 441 -11.29 -37.40 -1.16
N ASP A 442 -11.36 -38.07 -2.30
CA ASP A 442 -10.73 -39.37 -2.57
C ASP A 442 -9.19 -39.30 -2.64
N THR A 443 -8.62 -38.11 -2.57
CA THR A 443 -7.16 -37.87 -2.51
C THR A 443 -6.67 -37.53 -1.12
N SER A 444 -7.57 -37.20 -0.19
CA SER A 444 -7.18 -36.84 1.17
C SER A 444 -6.70 -38.07 1.96
N ALA A 445 -5.76 -37.87 2.88
CA ALA A 445 -5.22 -38.95 3.70
C ALA A 445 -4.82 -38.46 5.10
N ASP A 446 -4.79 -39.38 6.07
CA ASP A 446 -4.33 -39.15 7.44
C ASP A 446 -5.00 -37.95 8.13
N VAL A 447 -6.24 -37.64 7.75
CA VAL A 447 -6.99 -36.52 8.32
C VAL A 447 -7.42 -36.86 9.75
N ARG A 448 -7.18 -35.92 10.68
CA ARG A 448 -7.54 -36.07 12.09
C ARG A 448 -8.63 -35.08 12.49
N LEU A 449 -9.77 -35.59 12.91
CA LEU A 449 -10.90 -34.81 13.43
C LEU A 449 -11.08 -35.06 14.93
N LYS A 450 -10.86 -34.02 15.76
CA LYS A 450 -10.92 -34.15 17.21
C LYS A 450 -11.76 -33.07 17.89
N ALA A 451 -12.69 -33.49 18.76
CA ALA A 451 -13.47 -32.58 19.62
C ALA A 451 -14.22 -31.45 18.88
N ASN A 452 -14.66 -31.70 17.65
CA ASN A 452 -15.40 -30.73 16.83
C ASN A 452 -16.92 -30.85 17.03
N THR A 453 -17.66 -29.79 16.67
CA THR A 453 -19.11 -29.83 16.43
C THR A 453 -19.34 -29.84 14.91
N LEU A 454 -19.80 -30.97 14.38
CA LEU A 454 -19.90 -31.25 12.94
C LEU A 454 -21.36 -31.36 12.52
N VAL A 455 -22.04 -30.24 12.28
CA VAL A 455 -23.45 -30.27 11.86
C VAL A 455 -23.58 -31.01 10.53
N GLY A 456 -24.38 -32.07 10.50
CA GLY A 456 -24.52 -32.95 9.33
C GLY A 456 -23.41 -33.99 9.15
N GLY A 457 -22.38 -34.00 10.00
CA GLY A 457 -21.32 -35.00 9.99
C GLY A 457 -20.26 -34.78 8.91
N VAL A 458 -19.70 -35.87 8.38
CA VAL A 458 -18.59 -35.88 7.42
C VAL A 458 -18.99 -36.62 6.15
N LEU A 459 -18.84 -35.98 5.00
CA LEU A 459 -18.88 -36.63 3.70
C LEU A 459 -17.47 -37.13 3.36
N ASP A 460 -17.24 -38.42 3.58
CA ASP A 460 -16.00 -39.10 3.24
C ASP A 460 -16.11 -39.76 1.86
N LEU A 461 -15.33 -39.27 0.89
CA LEU A 461 -15.29 -39.81 -0.48
C LEU A 461 -14.17 -40.83 -0.71
N GLY A 462 -13.47 -41.26 0.34
CA GLY A 462 -12.40 -42.26 0.27
C GLY A 462 -11.10 -41.85 0.93
N CYS A 463 -11.16 -41.05 2.00
CA CYS A 463 -9.99 -40.62 2.77
C CYS A 463 -9.28 -41.84 3.38
N ASP A 464 -7.99 -42.00 3.08
CA ASP A 464 -7.18 -43.03 3.73
C ASP A 464 -6.77 -42.57 5.14
N GLY A 465 -6.74 -43.48 6.11
CA GLY A 465 -6.25 -43.15 7.47
C GLY A 465 -7.08 -42.15 8.30
N LEU A 466 -8.34 -41.84 7.92
CA LEU A 466 -9.21 -40.93 8.70
C LEU A 466 -9.31 -41.36 10.18
N SER A 467 -9.02 -40.42 11.09
CA SER A 467 -9.12 -40.61 12.54
C SER A 467 -10.09 -39.62 13.16
N MET A 468 -11.08 -40.14 13.90
CA MET A 468 -12.10 -39.31 14.57
C MET A 468 -12.15 -39.61 16.08
N SER A 469 -12.15 -38.57 16.92
CA SER A 469 -12.27 -38.73 18.37
C SER A 469 -13.00 -37.56 19.05
N GLY A 470 -14.00 -37.85 19.87
CA GLY A 470 -14.68 -36.83 20.69
C GLY A 470 -15.51 -35.79 19.92
N ASN A 471 -15.79 -35.99 18.63
CA ASN A 471 -16.63 -35.08 17.85
C ASN A 471 -18.12 -35.26 18.20
N ALA A 472 -18.87 -34.14 18.25
CA ALA A 472 -20.32 -34.10 18.29
C ALA A 472 -20.87 -33.97 16.85
N ILE A 473 -21.94 -34.69 16.53
CA ILE A 473 -22.58 -34.72 15.21
C ILE A 473 -24.06 -34.38 15.36
#